data_AF-A0A2C9VP66-F1
#
_entry.id   AF-A0A2C9VP66-F1
#
_cell.length_a   1.000
_cell.length_b   1.000
_cell.length_c   1.000
_cell.angle_alpha   90.00
_cell.angle_beta   90.00
_cell.angle_gamma   90.00
#
_symmetry.space_group_name_H-M   'P 1'
#
loop_
_entity.id
_entity.type
_entity.pdbx_description
1 polymer ?
#
loop_
_entity_poly.entity_id
_entity_poly.type
_entity_poly.pdbx_seq_one_letter_code
_entity_poly.pdbx_strand_id
1 'polypeptide(L)'
;MQSWWESVSKARARILSLSSILPSDPPSSFSLSSLADSERPALSFLSSFDAYELLSSALSCPSSGSGSDPLCQWLYNTYLSSDPHLRLIVLSFLPLLLGLYLSRIHSSDSASAPSLAGFEAVLLAIYSSEAKSRGGKQVLIQIPDLSQPSLYHTPRNKQNPHGFDDSRPSLAVLAPPLEPQIAVKSTKRPVIVGVALDCYFKQISQMPSWSKVELCKYASAWAGQDCACSDKLDGDKEVEIRNGNETNGGYFLEGRSLSNGSDDNGHGVDDVVKEMEKLSVEKIGTEDSRQKGVRIPLPWEILQPLLRIIGHCLLGPLNSQDVKDAASMAVRRLYARGSHDLAPQAILATRSLILLDKRAREAAKATAVTAVNASSDGNTPSKAKKPEMLLVSK
;
A
#
# COMPACT_ATOMS: atom_id res chain seq x y z
N MET A 1 -24.99 5.49 27.34
CA MET A 1 -25.96 4.73 26.53
C MET A 1 -26.57 5.55 25.40
N GLN A 2 -26.96 6.81 25.62
CA GLN A 2 -27.50 7.70 24.57
C GLN A 2 -26.57 7.89 23.35
N SER A 3 -25.28 8.12 23.57
CA SER A 3 -24.29 8.29 22.50
C SER A 3 -24.11 7.06 21.59
N TRP A 4 -24.32 5.86 22.13
CA TRP A 4 -24.23 4.62 21.36
C TRP A 4 -25.45 4.43 20.47
N TRP A 5 -26.66 4.55 21.03
CA TRP A 5 -27.90 4.45 20.27
C TRP A 5 -27.99 5.53 19.17
N GLU A 6 -27.55 6.76 19.45
CA GLU A 6 -27.47 7.83 18.44
C GLU A 6 -26.54 7.47 17.28
N SER A 7 -25.37 6.87 17.55
CA SER A 7 -24.46 6.39 16.51
C SER A 7 -25.09 5.27 15.69
N VAL A 8 -25.74 4.29 16.32
CA VAL A 8 -26.42 3.18 15.63
C VAL A 8 -27.57 3.71 14.76
N SER A 9 -28.43 4.57 15.29
CA SER A 9 -29.54 5.18 14.53
C SER A 9 -29.03 6.00 13.34
N LYS A 10 -27.94 6.76 13.52
CA LYS A 10 -27.32 7.54 12.45
C LYS A 10 -26.73 6.64 11.37
N ALA A 11 -26.06 5.56 11.76
CA ALA A 11 -25.49 4.59 10.83
C ALA A 11 -26.58 3.87 10.03
N ARG A 12 -27.65 3.43 10.70
CA ARG A 12 -28.84 2.83 10.07
C ARG A 12 -29.46 3.78 9.06
N ALA A 13 -29.75 5.03 9.44
CA ALA A 13 -30.32 6.02 8.54
C ALA A 13 -29.43 6.29 7.30
N ARG A 14 -28.10 6.32 7.48
CA ARG A 14 -27.15 6.49 6.36
C ARG A 14 -27.15 5.30 5.42
N ILE A 15 -27.12 4.07 5.93
CA ILE A 15 -27.15 2.86 5.09
C ILE A 15 -28.50 2.72 4.37
N LEU A 16 -29.63 3.06 5.01
CA LEU A 16 -30.93 3.08 4.34
C LEU A 16 -31.02 4.17 3.26
N SER A 17 -30.43 5.35 3.46
CA SER A 17 -30.37 6.36 2.39
C SER A 17 -29.52 5.93 1.20
N LEU A 18 -28.64 4.94 1.38
CA LEU A 18 -27.80 4.41 0.32
C LEU A 18 -28.60 3.48 -0.63
N SER A 19 -29.57 2.72 -0.10
CA SER A 19 -30.38 1.82 -0.91
C SER A 19 -31.29 2.55 -1.91
N SER A 20 -31.63 3.82 -1.66
CA SER A 20 -32.35 4.65 -2.63
C SER A 20 -31.47 5.19 -3.78
N ILE A 21 -30.15 5.14 -3.63
CA ILE A 21 -29.20 5.69 -4.59
C ILE A 21 -28.70 4.60 -5.55
N LEU A 22 -28.52 3.39 -5.03
CA LEU A 22 -27.94 2.30 -5.80
C LEU A 22 -29.01 1.58 -6.63
N PRO A 23 -28.64 1.03 -7.80
CA PRO A 23 -29.57 0.24 -8.61
C PRO A 23 -30.13 -0.92 -7.79
N SER A 24 -31.42 -1.22 -7.96
CA SER A 24 -32.07 -2.38 -7.34
C SER A 24 -31.31 -3.67 -7.69
N ASP A 25 -31.11 -4.52 -6.68
CA ASP A 25 -30.13 -5.61 -6.61
C ASP A 25 -30.02 -6.53 -7.86
N PRO A 26 -28.81 -7.05 -8.18
CA PRO A 26 -28.62 -8.30 -8.94
C PRO A 26 -29.06 -9.53 -8.10
N PRO A 27 -29.12 -10.78 -8.64
CA PRO A 27 -30.00 -11.87 -8.15
C PRO A 27 -29.61 -12.53 -6.81
N SER A 28 -28.73 -11.93 -6.01
CA SER A 28 -28.36 -12.40 -4.67
C SER A 28 -29.35 -11.93 -3.61
N SER A 29 -29.63 -12.76 -2.60
CA SER A 29 -30.48 -12.44 -1.43
C SER A 29 -29.94 -11.34 -0.50
N PHE A 30 -28.95 -10.56 -0.94
CA PHE A 30 -28.32 -9.50 -0.17
C PHE A 30 -29.23 -8.27 -0.15
N SER A 31 -29.36 -7.64 1.02
CA SER A 31 -30.13 -6.41 1.18
C SER A 31 -29.41 -5.48 2.15
N LEU A 32 -29.21 -4.22 1.72
CA LEU A 32 -28.64 -3.17 2.56
C LEU A 32 -29.48 -2.93 3.84
N SER A 33 -30.79 -3.18 3.79
CA SER A 33 -31.67 -3.10 4.95
C SER A 33 -31.27 -4.07 6.06
N SER A 34 -30.85 -5.29 5.70
CA SER A 34 -30.38 -6.28 6.66
C SER A 34 -29.13 -5.81 7.43
N LEU A 35 -28.20 -5.15 6.72
CA LEU A 35 -27.03 -4.54 7.36
C LEU A 35 -27.41 -3.37 8.27
N ALA A 36 -28.37 -2.56 7.83
CA ALA A 36 -28.88 -1.41 8.56
C ALA A 36 -29.56 -1.81 9.88
N ASP A 37 -30.16 -3.00 9.93
CA ASP A 37 -30.87 -3.54 11.09
C ASP A 37 -29.96 -4.26 12.10
N SER A 38 -28.68 -4.47 11.75
CA SER A 38 -27.71 -5.07 12.67
C SER A 38 -27.40 -4.18 13.88
N GLU A 39 -26.89 -4.78 14.97
CA GLU A 39 -26.51 -4.04 16.18
C GLU A 39 -25.39 -3.02 15.96
N ARG A 40 -24.56 -3.23 14.93
CA ARG A 40 -23.45 -2.35 14.55
C ARG A 40 -23.45 -2.11 13.03
N PRO A 41 -24.39 -1.31 12.50
CA PRO A 41 -24.63 -1.20 11.06
C PRO A 41 -23.37 -0.84 10.25
N ALA A 42 -22.57 0.10 10.74
CA ALA A 42 -21.37 0.54 10.04
C ALA A 42 -20.27 -0.53 9.98
N LEU A 43 -20.10 -1.35 11.04
CA LEU A 43 -19.11 -2.43 11.05
C LEU A 43 -19.58 -3.64 10.22
N SER A 44 -20.87 -3.95 10.27
CA SER A 44 -21.50 -4.96 9.42
C SER A 44 -21.33 -4.60 7.94
N PHE A 45 -21.49 -3.32 7.59
CA PHE A 45 -21.23 -2.82 6.25
C PHE A 45 -19.77 -3.03 5.81
N LEU A 46 -18.80 -2.66 6.67
CA LEU A 46 -17.37 -2.86 6.37
C LEU A 46 -16.96 -4.33 6.19
N SER A 47 -17.67 -5.23 6.86
CA SER A 47 -17.40 -6.68 6.83
C SER A 47 -18.09 -7.40 5.68
N SER A 48 -19.09 -6.76 5.03
CA SER A 48 -19.84 -7.34 3.93
C SER A 48 -19.14 -7.13 2.59
N PHE A 49 -18.77 -8.22 1.94
CA PHE A 49 -18.19 -8.18 0.59
C PHE A 49 -19.24 -7.79 -0.47
N ASP A 50 -20.48 -8.23 -0.32
CA ASP A 50 -21.59 -7.86 -1.21
C ASP A 50 -21.85 -6.35 -1.19
N ALA A 51 -21.80 -5.72 0.01
CA ALA A 51 -21.90 -4.28 0.15
C ALA A 51 -20.78 -3.55 -0.60
N TYR A 52 -19.56 -4.11 -0.54
CA TYR A 52 -18.42 -3.60 -1.29
C TYR A 52 -18.65 -3.71 -2.80
N GLU A 53 -19.01 -4.89 -3.33
CA GLU A 53 -19.23 -5.08 -4.77
C GLU A 53 -20.29 -4.14 -5.35
N LEU A 54 -21.39 -3.98 -4.61
CA LEU A 54 -22.51 -3.13 -5.02
C LEU A 54 -22.10 -1.65 -5.06
N LEU A 55 -21.34 -1.17 -4.08
CA LEU A 55 -20.83 0.20 -4.09
C LEU A 55 -19.72 0.40 -5.12
N SER A 56 -18.82 -0.57 -5.24
CA SER A 56 -17.67 -0.47 -6.13
C SER A 56 -18.06 -0.49 -7.59
N SER A 57 -19.07 -1.28 -7.95
CA SER A 57 -19.63 -1.31 -9.30
C SER A 57 -20.30 0.02 -9.66
N ALA A 58 -21.07 0.61 -8.75
CA ALA A 58 -21.68 1.93 -8.94
C ALA A 58 -20.64 3.04 -9.12
N LEU A 59 -19.59 3.08 -8.29
CA LEU A 59 -18.49 4.05 -8.41
C LEU A 59 -17.68 3.86 -9.69
N SER A 60 -17.48 2.61 -10.12
CA SER A 60 -16.70 2.28 -11.32
C SER A 60 -17.39 2.70 -12.62
N CYS A 61 -18.70 2.97 -12.59
CA CYS A 61 -19.44 3.46 -13.75
C CYS A 61 -18.77 4.72 -14.34
N PRO A 62 -18.57 4.81 -15.68
CA PRO A 62 -17.89 5.94 -16.30
C PRO A 62 -18.51 7.31 -16.00
N SER A 63 -19.83 7.37 -15.73
CA SER A 63 -20.57 8.60 -15.40
C SER A 63 -20.47 9.01 -13.93
N SER A 64 -19.92 8.17 -13.05
CA SER A 64 -19.74 8.51 -11.63
C SER A 64 -18.65 9.57 -11.44
N GLY A 65 -18.69 10.29 -10.33
CA GLY A 65 -17.68 11.28 -9.94
C GLY A 65 -18.07 12.72 -10.23
N SER A 66 -19.20 12.96 -10.89
CA SER A 66 -19.72 14.31 -11.13
C SER A 66 -20.21 14.99 -9.86
N GLY A 67 -20.25 16.32 -9.85
CA GLY A 67 -20.76 17.08 -8.70
C GLY A 67 -22.24 16.82 -8.38
N SER A 68 -23.00 16.32 -9.36
CA SER A 68 -24.39 15.89 -9.23
C SER A 68 -24.55 14.40 -8.91
N ASP A 69 -23.45 13.65 -8.75
CA ASP A 69 -23.50 12.23 -8.43
C ASP A 69 -24.00 12.02 -7.00
N PRO A 70 -25.19 11.43 -6.80
CA PRO A 70 -25.77 11.21 -5.47
C PRO A 70 -24.89 10.30 -4.60
N LEU A 71 -24.12 9.40 -5.19
CA LEU A 71 -23.21 8.52 -4.45
C LEU A 71 -22.00 9.29 -3.90
N CYS A 72 -21.45 10.23 -4.69
CA CYS A 72 -20.41 11.15 -4.22
C CYS A 72 -20.94 12.04 -3.09
N GLN A 73 -22.17 12.54 -3.22
CA GLN A 73 -22.82 13.32 -2.17
C GLN A 73 -23.06 12.49 -0.90
N TRP A 74 -23.44 11.22 -1.04
CA TRP A 74 -23.59 10.29 0.08
C TRP A 74 -22.26 10.05 0.79
N LEU A 75 -21.17 9.80 0.05
CA LEU A 75 -19.82 9.62 0.62
C LEU A 75 -19.36 10.89 1.36
N TYR A 76 -19.54 12.06 0.75
CA TYR A 76 -19.22 13.36 1.34
C TYR A 76 -19.96 13.56 2.69
N ASN A 77 -21.28 13.40 2.69
CA ASN A 77 -22.11 13.57 3.87
C ASN A 77 -21.83 12.52 4.96
N THR A 78 -21.49 11.29 4.55
CA THR A 78 -21.14 10.21 5.47
C THR A 78 -19.81 10.50 6.16
N TYR A 79 -18.82 11.03 5.44
CA TYR A 79 -17.54 11.42 6.02
C TYR A 79 -17.64 12.62 6.97
N LEU A 80 -18.53 13.58 6.69
CA LEU A 80 -18.79 14.70 7.60
C LEU A 80 -19.52 14.29 8.90
N SER A 81 -19.95 13.03 9.01
CA SER A 81 -20.50 12.52 10.26
C SER A 81 -19.46 12.56 11.39
N SER A 82 -19.89 12.92 12.59
CA SER A 82 -19.11 12.77 13.83
C SER A 82 -18.76 11.31 14.16
N ASP A 83 -19.54 10.36 13.65
CA ASP A 83 -19.35 8.93 13.92
C ASP A 83 -18.05 8.40 13.25
N PRO A 84 -17.09 7.86 14.03
CA PRO A 84 -15.84 7.33 13.49
C PRO A 84 -16.06 6.13 12.57
N HIS A 85 -17.04 5.25 12.81
CA HIS A 85 -17.28 4.07 11.98
C HIS A 85 -17.86 4.46 10.61
N LEU A 86 -18.71 5.49 10.55
CA LEU A 86 -19.19 6.02 9.27
C LEU A 86 -18.07 6.67 8.46
N ARG A 87 -17.16 7.41 9.14
CA ARG A 87 -15.94 7.91 8.48
C ARG A 87 -15.05 6.79 7.98
N LEU A 88 -14.97 5.69 8.73
CA LEU A 88 -14.21 4.51 8.35
C LEU A 88 -14.75 3.84 7.08
N ILE A 89 -16.07 3.81 6.88
CA ILE A 89 -16.68 3.36 5.60
C ILE A 89 -16.14 4.20 4.45
N VAL A 90 -16.17 5.53 4.54
CA VAL A 90 -15.70 6.36 3.41
C VAL A 90 -14.21 6.16 3.16
N LEU A 91 -13.41 6.03 4.23
CA LEU A 91 -11.99 5.77 4.11
C LEU A 91 -11.70 4.38 3.52
N SER A 92 -12.51 3.35 3.77
CA SER A 92 -12.27 2.01 3.19
C SER A 92 -12.48 1.98 1.67
N PHE A 93 -13.31 2.86 1.10
CA PHE A 93 -13.44 3.06 -0.36
C PHE A 93 -12.47 4.09 -0.94
N LEU A 94 -11.61 4.71 -0.12
CA LEU A 94 -10.61 5.67 -0.62
C LEU A 94 -9.69 5.08 -1.70
N PRO A 95 -9.18 3.83 -1.59
CA PRO A 95 -8.37 3.23 -2.65
C PRO A 95 -9.07 3.20 -4.01
N LEU A 96 -10.34 2.77 -4.04
CA LEU A 96 -11.18 2.80 -5.24
C LEU A 96 -11.36 4.23 -5.78
N LEU A 97 -11.76 5.16 -4.91
CA LEU A 97 -11.99 6.56 -5.28
C LEU A 97 -10.74 7.19 -5.90
N LEU A 98 -9.58 6.98 -5.29
CA LEU A 98 -8.30 7.46 -5.81
C LEU A 98 -7.94 6.76 -7.12
N GLY A 99 -8.16 5.45 -7.20
CA GLY A 99 -7.95 4.64 -8.40
C GLY A 99 -8.69 5.19 -9.61
N LEU A 100 -9.99 5.41 -9.45
CA LEU A 100 -10.87 5.95 -10.47
C LEU A 100 -10.55 7.42 -10.77
N TYR A 101 -10.43 8.27 -9.74
CA TYR A 101 -10.14 9.69 -9.90
C TYR A 101 -8.83 9.91 -10.65
N LEU A 102 -7.73 9.30 -10.19
CA LEU A 102 -6.42 9.49 -10.78
C LEU A 102 -6.31 8.88 -12.18
N SER A 103 -7.01 7.78 -12.46
CA SER A 103 -7.02 7.20 -13.82
C SER A 103 -7.81 8.08 -14.79
N ARG A 104 -8.96 8.62 -14.37
CA ARG A 104 -9.82 9.44 -15.22
C ARG A 104 -9.21 10.81 -15.53
N ILE A 105 -8.56 11.48 -14.56
CA ILE A 105 -7.89 12.78 -14.82
C ILE A 105 -6.70 12.67 -15.78
N HIS A 106 -6.08 11.50 -15.90
CA HIS A 106 -4.92 11.27 -16.76
C HIS A 106 -5.28 10.47 -18.03
N SER A 107 -6.56 10.20 -18.27
CA SER A 107 -7.02 9.59 -19.51
C SER A 107 -7.05 10.62 -20.64
N SER A 108 -6.57 10.26 -21.83
CA SER A 108 -6.42 11.15 -22.98
C SER A 108 -7.75 11.62 -23.61
N ASP A 109 -8.89 11.07 -23.18
CA ASP A 109 -10.23 11.42 -23.68
C ASP A 109 -10.86 12.59 -22.89
N SER A 110 -10.10 13.68 -22.74
CA SER A 110 -10.47 14.81 -21.89
C SER A 110 -11.57 15.70 -22.48
N ALA A 111 -11.92 15.53 -23.76
CA ALA A 111 -12.95 16.33 -24.43
C ALA A 111 -14.37 15.87 -24.10
N SER A 112 -14.55 14.60 -23.71
CA SER A 112 -15.83 14.00 -23.33
C SER A 112 -15.91 13.61 -21.85
N ALA A 113 -14.83 13.78 -21.09
CA ALA A 113 -14.73 13.32 -19.72
C ALA A 113 -15.75 14.04 -18.81
N PRO A 114 -16.56 13.29 -18.04
CA PRO A 114 -17.48 13.89 -17.08
C PRO A 114 -16.71 14.66 -16.01
N SER A 115 -17.35 15.69 -15.45
CA SER A 115 -16.82 16.40 -14.28
C SER A 115 -16.45 15.40 -13.18
N LEU A 116 -15.30 15.59 -12.53
CA LEU A 116 -14.86 14.79 -11.37
C LEU A 116 -15.05 15.53 -10.04
N ALA A 117 -15.87 16.59 -10.05
CA ALA A 117 -16.09 17.47 -8.91
C ALA A 117 -16.66 16.74 -7.68
N GLY A 118 -17.42 15.65 -7.88
CA GLY A 118 -17.94 14.81 -6.80
C GLY A 118 -16.83 14.06 -6.06
N PHE A 119 -15.90 13.43 -6.79
CA PHE A 119 -14.72 12.80 -6.20
C PHE A 119 -13.82 13.83 -5.50
N GLU A 120 -13.62 14.98 -6.14
CA GLU A 120 -12.85 16.08 -5.57
C GLU A 120 -13.46 16.63 -4.27
N ALA A 121 -14.79 16.71 -4.18
CA ALA A 121 -15.49 17.12 -2.97
C ALA A 121 -15.25 16.14 -1.81
N VAL A 122 -15.28 14.83 -2.05
CA VAL A 122 -14.98 13.80 -1.02
C VAL A 122 -13.53 13.91 -0.56
N LEU A 123 -12.57 14.04 -1.50
CA LEU A 123 -11.14 14.21 -1.16
C LEU A 123 -10.89 15.51 -0.39
N LEU A 124 -11.53 16.61 -0.76
CA LEU A 124 -11.45 17.88 -0.04
C LEU A 124 -12.07 17.80 1.35
N ALA A 125 -13.14 17.03 1.54
CA ALA A 125 -13.72 16.81 2.87
C ALA A 125 -12.72 16.12 3.80
N ILE A 126 -12.05 15.07 3.31
CA ILE A 126 -11.00 14.35 4.04
C ILE A 126 -9.83 15.27 4.37
N TYR A 127 -9.32 15.99 3.36
CA TYR A 127 -8.24 16.94 3.53
C TYR A 127 -8.58 18.05 4.54
N SER A 128 -9.77 18.64 4.41
CA SER A 128 -10.21 19.76 5.25
C SER A 128 -10.40 19.34 6.71
N SER A 129 -10.88 18.12 6.94
CA SER A 129 -10.97 17.53 8.28
C SER A 129 -9.59 17.39 8.92
N GLU A 130 -8.61 16.87 8.18
CA GLU A 130 -7.23 16.75 8.66
C GLU A 130 -6.56 18.12 8.86
N ALA A 131 -6.74 19.06 7.94
CA ALA A 131 -6.19 20.41 8.05
C ALA A 131 -6.74 21.16 9.28
N LYS A 132 -8.04 21.03 9.54
CA LYS A 132 -8.69 21.56 10.76
C LYS A 132 -8.13 20.90 12.02
N SER A 133 -7.94 19.58 12.02
CA SER A 133 -7.36 18.84 13.14
C SER A 133 -5.94 19.30 13.47
N ARG A 134 -5.12 19.61 12.45
CA ARG A 134 -3.76 20.15 12.65
C ARG A 134 -3.74 21.62 13.10
N GLY A 135 -4.79 22.40 12.83
CA GLY A 135 -4.88 23.79 13.25
C GLY A 135 -3.71 24.66 12.77
N GLY A 136 -3.21 24.42 11.55
CA GLY A 136 -2.05 25.12 10.99
C GLY A 136 -0.69 24.73 11.58
N LYS A 137 -0.63 23.68 12.40
CA LYS A 137 0.62 23.17 12.99
C LYS A 137 1.22 22.06 12.13
N GLN A 138 2.55 21.98 12.15
CA GLN A 138 3.29 20.86 11.58
C GLN A 138 3.20 19.63 12.49
N VAL A 139 3.33 18.44 11.90
CA VAL A 139 3.43 17.20 12.67
C VAL A 139 4.90 16.98 13.02
N LEU A 140 5.22 17.00 14.31
CA LEU A 140 6.56 16.79 14.83
C LEU A 140 6.72 15.37 15.37
N ILE A 141 7.92 14.81 15.21
CA ILE A 141 8.36 13.57 15.86
C ILE A 141 9.66 13.83 16.63
N GLN A 142 9.81 13.17 17.77
CA GLN A 142 11.07 13.15 18.50
C GLN A 142 11.89 11.97 18.00
N ILE A 143 13.10 12.23 17.51
CA ILE A 143 14.03 11.19 17.11
C ILE A 143 14.61 10.56 18.39
N PRO A 144 14.45 9.24 18.60
CA PRO A 144 15.05 8.56 19.75
C PRO A 144 16.58 8.65 19.70
N ASP A 145 17.19 8.93 20.85
CA ASP A 145 18.64 8.97 21.03
C ASP A 145 19.07 7.91 22.06
N LEU A 146 20.01 7.04 21.69
CA LEU A 146 20.54 5.99 22.56
C LEU A 146 21.45 6.55 23.68
N SER A 147 21.89 7.80 23.56
CA SER A 147 22.62 8.50 24.62
C SER A 147 21.73 8.86 25.82
N GLN A 148 20.41 8.84 25.63
CA GLN A 148 19.41 9.18 26.63
C GLN A 148 18.70 7.93 27.17
N PRO A 149 18.35 7.89 28.47
CA PRO A 149 17.52 6.82 28.99
C PRO A 149 16.14 6.81 28.32
N SER A 150 15.63 5.61 28.07
CA SER A 150 14.32 5.38 27.46
C SER A 150 13.62 4.21 28.15
N LEU A 151 12.35 3.95 27.77
CA LEU A 151 11.58 2.82 28.29
C LEU A 151 12.29 1.46 28.10
N TYR A 152 13.11 1.31 27.05
CA TYR A 152 13.75 0.04 26.68
C TYR A 152 15.25 -0.02 26.95
N HIS A 153 15.89 1.12 27.24
CA HIS A 153 17.34 1.20 27.33
C HIS A 153 17.78 2.24 28.35
N THR A 154 18.82 1.94 29.12
CA THR A 154 19.53 2.91 29.96
C THR A 154 20.99 2.99 29.52
N PRO A 155 21.51 4.18 29.18
CA PRO A 155 22.88 4.34 28.71
C PRO A 155 23.89 3.95 29.80
N ARG A 156 24.96 3.27 29.40
CA ARG A 156 25.96 2.69 30.33
C ARG A 156 26.90 3.74 30.93
N ASN A 157 27.12 4.87 30.24
CA ASN A 157 27.91 5.98 30.74
C ASN A 157 27.01 7.07 31.33
N LYS A 158 27.22 7.40 32.60
CA LYS A 158 26.62 8.59 33.22
C LYS A 158 27.14 9.82 32.47
N GLN A 159 26.24 10.67 31.97
CA GLN A 159 26.61 11.95 31.38
C GLN A 159 27.56 12.69 32.34
N ASN A 160 28.66 13.23 31.81
CA ASN A 160 29.58 14.04 32.59
C ASN A 160 28.81 15.24 33.19
N PRO A 161 28.87 15.48 34.52
CA PRO A 161 28.15 16.59 35.15
C PRO A 161 28.64 17.98 34.71
N HIS A 162 29.71 18.06 33.90
CA HIS A 162 30.29 19.29 33.36
C HIS A 162 30.31 19.38 31.82
N GLY A 163 29.67 18.44 31.11
CA GLY A 163 29.55 18.49 29.66
C GLY A 163 28.36 19.33 29.22
N PHE A 164 28.54 20.21 28.23
CA PHE A 164 27.50 21.06 27.67
C PHE A 164 26.21 20.28 27.37
N ASP A 165 25.10 20.93 27.71
CA ASP A 165 23.72 20.43 27.71
C ASP A 165 23.20 20.19 26.28
N ASP A 166 23.71 19.15 25.60
CA ASP A 166 23.15 18.62 24.34
C ASP A 166 21.88 17.77 24.58
N SER A 167 21.22 17.95 25.73
CA SER A 167 20.05 17.18 26.17
C SER A 167 18.75 17.50 25.41
N ARG A 168 18.80 18.36 24.39
CA ARG A 168 17.59 18.72 23.65
C ARG A 168 17.21 17.58 22.72
N PRO A 169 16.00 17.02 22.86
CA PRO A 169 15.53 15.98 21.97
C PRO A 169 15.50 16.53 20.53
N SER A 170 16.15 15.81 19.62
CA SER A 170 16.13 16.12 18.20
C SER A 170 14.70 16.02 17.67
N LEU A 171 14.04 17.16 17.50
CA LEU A 171 12.70 17.25 16.91
C LEU A 171 12.83 17.29 15.39
N ALA A 172 12.16 16.36 14.71
CA ALA A 172 12.05 16.32 13.26
C ALA A 172 10.62 16.59 12.79
N VAL A 173 10.49 17.26 11.65
CA VAL A 173 9.20 17.52 11.02
C VAL A 173 8.81 16.30 10.20
N LEU A 174 7.76 15.60 10.62
CA LEU A 174 7.21 14.44 9.90
C LEU A 174 6.33 14.88 8.72
N ALA A 175 5.53 15.93 8.92
CA ALA A 175 4.68 16.50 7.88
C ALA A 175 4.55 18.03 8.07
N PRO A 176 4.59 18.81 6.99
CA PRO A 176 4.44 20.25 7.07
C PRO A 176 3.03 20.67 7.52
N PRO A 177 2.85 21.95 7.90
CA PRO A 177 1.54 22.54 8.11
C PRO A 177 0.64 22.39 6.88
N LEU A 178 -0.66 22.18 7.10
CA LEU A 178 -1.64 22.11 6.02
C LEU A 178 -2.40 23.44 5.88
N GLU A 179 -2.44 23.96 4.66
CA GLU A 179 -3.20 25.16 4.31
C GLU A 179 -4.62 24.80 3.88
N PRO A 180 -5.67 25.48 4.36
CA PRO A 180 -7.04 25.24 3.89
C PRO A 180 -7.16 25.35 2.36
N GLN A 181 -7.82 24.38 1.74
CA GLN A 181 -8.07 24.35 0.29
C GLN A 181 -9.58 24.39 0.00
N ILE A 182 -9.99 25.26 -0.93
CA ILE A 182 -11.40 25.41 -1.34
C ILE A 182 -11.73 24.53 -2.56
N ALA A 183 -10.73 24.19 -3.37
CA ALA A 183 -10.87 23.40 -4.60
C ALA A 183 -9.61 22.54 -4.84
N VAL A 184 -9.75 21.43 -5.57
CA VAL A 184 -8.63 20.57 -5.98
C VAL A 184 -7.95 21.16 -7.21
N LYS A 185 -6.93 21.99 -6.99
CA LYS A 185 -6.09 22.52 -8.08
C LYS A 185 -5.01 21.49 -8.45
N SER A 186 -4.60 21.48 -9.73
CA SER A 186 -3.54 20.57 -10.23
C SER A 186 -2.28 20.56 -9.37
N THR A 187 -1.80 21.74 -8.95
CA THR A 187 -0.58 21.91 -8.12
C THR A 187 -0.73 21.43 -6.68
N LYS A 188 -1.95 21.47 -6.12
CA LYS A 188 -2.24 21.05 -4.73
C LYS A 188 -2.80 19.63 -4.66
N ARG A 189 -3.20 19.03 -5.79
CA ARG A 189 -3.74 17.67 -5.90
C ARG A 189 -2.82 16.61 -5.26
N PRO A 190 -1.50 16.59 -5.49
CA PRO A 190 -0.61 15.61 -4.85
C PRO A 190 -0.67 15.65 -3.32
N VAL A 191 -0.68 16.85 -2.74
CA VAL A 191 -0.76 17.05 -1.28
C VAL A 191 -2.12 16.60 -0.76
N ILE A 192 -3.21 16.94 -1.45
CA ILE A 192 -4.57 16.53 -1.06
C ILE A 192 -4.70 15.00 -1.05
N VAL A 193 -4.26 14.35 -2.13
CA VAL A 193 -4.26 12.89 -2.27
C VAL A 193 -3.35 12.23 -1.24
N GLY A 194 -2.14 12.75 -1.05
CA GLY A 194 -1.19 12.26 -0.06
C GLY A 194 -1.75 12.31 1.37
N VAL A 195 -2.39 13.43 1.74
CA VAL A 195 -3.07 13.57 3.03
C VAL A 195 -4.25 12.60 3.18
N ALA A 196 -5.02 12.37 2.12
CA ALA A 196 -6.10 11.38 2.15
C ALA A 196 -5.54 9.96 2.40
N LEU A 197 -4.43 9.58 1.74
CA LEU A 197 -3.72 8.32 1.98
C LEU A 197 -3.17 8.24 3.41
N ASP A 198 -2.63 9.34 3.97
CA ASP A 198 -2.22 9.37 5.37
C ASP A 198 -3.41 9.14 6.32
N CYS A 199 -4.58 9.73 6.04
CA CYS A 199 -5.81 9.50 6.81
C CYS A 199 -6.26 8.02 6.75
N TYR A 200 -6.12 7.38 5.59
CA TYR A 200 -6.32 5.93 5.44
C TYR A 200 -5.31 5.15 6.29
N PHE A 201 -4.03 5.50 6.20
CA PHE A 201 -2.94 4.84 6.93
C PHE A 201 -3.15 4.92 8.46
N LYS A 202 -3.63 6.05 8.99
CA LYS A 202 -3.98 6.19 10.42
C LYS A 202 -5.01 5.16 10.91
N GLN A 203 -5.85 4.65 10.01
CA GLN A 203 -6.91 3.69 10.31
C GLN A 203 -6.64 2.29 9.73
N ILE A 204 -5.42 2.03 9.23
CA ILE A 204 -5.07 0.84 8.45
C ILE A 204 -5.31 -0.49 9.16
N SER A 205 -5.21 -0.52 10.49
CA SER A 205 -5.49 -1.71 11.30
C SER A 205 -6.97 -2.10 11.28
N GLN A 206 -7.87 -1.12 11.11
CA GLN A 206 -9.32 -1.32 11.03
C GLN A 206 -9.81 -1.51 9.59
N MET A 207 -8.93 -1.32 8.58
CA MET A 207 -9.31 -1.47 7.18
C MET A 207 -9.51 -2.94 6.81
N PRO A 208 -10.63 -3.26 6.13
CA PRO A 208 -10.88 -4.61 5.65
C PRO A 208 -9.86 -5.03 4.58
N SER A 209 -9.71 -6.34 4.39
CA SER A 209 -8.73 -6.91 3.44
C SER A 209 -8.98 -6.46 2.00
N TRP A 210 -10.23 -6.41 1.56
CA TRP A 210 -10.62 -5.99 0.20
C TRP A 210 -10.07 -4.59 -0.14
N SER A 211 -10.15 -3.65 0.79
CA SER A 211 -9.67 -2.28 0.64
C SER A 211 -8.15 -2.21 0.45
N LYS A 212 -7.42 -3.01 1.24
CA LYS A 212 -5.95 -3.11 1.16
C LYS A 212 -5.50 -3.74 -0.16
N VAL A 213 -6.17 -4.81 -0.59
CA VAL A 213 -5.91 -5.47 -1.89
C VAL A 213 -6.13 -4.48 -3.02
N GLU A 214 -7.24 -3.74 -2.99
CA GLU A 214 -7.59 -2.76 -4.00
C GLU A 214 -6.56 -1.63 -4.11
N LEU A 215 -6.08 -1.10 -2.97
CA LEU A 215 -4.99 -0.13 -2.97
C LEU A 215 -3.73 -0.70 -3.64
N CYS A 216 -3.35 -1.93 -3.32
CA CYS A 216 -2.17 -2.56 -3.91
C CYS A 216 -2.33 -2.76 -5.43
N LYS A 217 -3.54 -3.13 -5.89
CA LYS A 217 -3.88 -3.23 -7.32
C LYS A 217 -3.77 -1.87 -8.02
N TYR A 218 -4.32 -0.80 -7.44
CA TYR A 218 -4.19 0.54 -8.03
C TYR A 218 -2.75 1.07 -7.99
N ALA A 219 -2.01 0.84 -6.90
CA ALA A 219 -0.58 1.17 -6.84
C ALA A 219 0.22 0.48 -7.96
N SER A 220 -0.07 -0.80 -8.18
CA SER A 220 0.49 -1.60 -9.29
C SER A 220 0.12 -1.02 -10.65
N ALA A 221 -1.11 -0.56 -10.83
CA ALA A 221 -1.60 0.04 -12.08
C ALA A 221 -0.97 1.42 -12.34
N TRP A 222 -0.90 2.26 -11.32
CA TRP A 222 -0.31 3.60 -11.41
C TRP A 222 1.17 3.56 -11.73
N ALA A 223 1.89 2.54 -11.26
CA ALA A 223 3.29 2.34 -11.57
C ALA A 223 3.56 2.15 -13.08
N GLY A 224 2.58 1.62 -13.82
CA GLY A 224 2.71 1.28 -15.24
C GLY A 224 2.76 -0.22 -15.50
N GLN A 225 3.07 -0.59 -16.74
CA GLN A 225 3.14 -2.00 -17.18
C GLN A 225 4.38 -2.71 -16.62
N ASP A 226 4.32 -4.04 -16.59
CA ASP A 226 5.41 -4.90 -16.14
C ASP A 226 6.67 -4.68 -17.00
N CYS A 227 7.77 -4.29 -16.38
CA CYS A 227 9.09 -4.28 -16.99
C CYS A 227 9.87 -5.50 -16.51
N ALA A 228 10.81 -6.01 -17.30
CA ALA A 228 11.77 -7.02 -16.83
C ALA A 228 12.63 -6.54 -15.63
N CYS A 229 12.59 -5.24 -15.33
CA CYS A 229 13.27 -4.64 -14.19
C CYS A 229 12.63 -4.94 -12.83
N SER A 230 11.36 -5.39 -12.77
CA SER A 230 10.69 -5.82 -11.54
C SER A 230 11.36 -7.05 -10.92
N ASP A 231 11.81 -7.96 -11.78
CA ASP A 231 12.27 -9.30 -11.37
C ASP A 231 13.80 -9.34 -11.19
N LYS A 232 14.49 -8.24 -11.50
CA LYS A 232 15.95 -8.10 -11.27
C LYS A 232 16.33 -8.38 -9.82
N LEU A 233 15.44 -8.06 -8.89
CA LEU A 233 15.65 -8.35 -7.48
C LEU A 233 15.26 -9.77 -7.11
N ASP A 234 14.52 -10.52 -7.92
CA ASP A 234 14.16 -11.92 -7.65
C ASP A 234 15.23 -12.91 -8.14
N GLY A 235 16.14 -12.46 -9.00
CA GLY A 235 17.25 -13.22 -9.59
C GLY A 235 18.42 -13.56 -8.66
N ASP A 236 18.21 -13.69 -7.34
CA ASP A 236 19.19 -14.31 -6.44
C ASP A 236 19.08 -15.84 -6.59
N LYS A 237 19.44 -16.37 -7.77
CA LYS A 237 20.06 -17.69 -7.75
C LYS A 237 21.48 -17.42 -7.26
N GLU A 238 21.78 -17.88 -6.05
CA GLU A 238 23.16 -18.15 -5.67
C GLU A 238 23.80 -18.90 -6.85
N VAL A 239 24.67 -18.22 -7.58
CA VAL A 239 25.66 -18.95 -8.37
C VAL A 239 26.48 -19.64 -7.30
N GLU A 240 26.20 -20.92 -7.06
CA GLU A 240 27.16 -21.80 -6.40
C GLU A 240 28.44 -21.72 -7.22
N ILE A 241 29.34 -20.81 -6.81
CA ILE A 241 30.72 -20.86 -7.23
C ILE A 241 31.26 -22.11 -6.58
N ARG A 242 31.17 -23.22 -7.32
CA ARG A 242 31.88 -24.45 -7.00
C ARG A 242 33.36 -24.07 -6.97
N ASN A 243 33.92 -24.08 -5.77
CA ASN A 243 35.30 -23.72 -5.47
C ASN A 243 36.28 -24.26 -6.53
N GLY A 244 36.96 -23.34 -7.20
CA GLY A 244 38.18 -23.56 -7.96
C GLY A 244 39.11 -22.37 -7.71
N ASN A 245 39.93 -22.50 -6.68
CA ASN A 245 41.14 -21.75 -6.30
C ASN A 245 41.33 -20.26 -6.68
N GLU A 246 41.55 -19.50 -5.60
CA GLU A 246 42.59 -18.47 -5.41
C GLU A 246 42.40 -17.04 -5.95
N THR A 247 42.47 -16.12 -4.97
CA THR A 247 42.99 -14.73 -5.00
C THR A 247 42.31 -13.70 -5.89
N ASN A 248 41.50 -12.80 -5.30
CA ASN A 248 41.93 -11.45 -4.89
C ASN A 248 40.74 -10.65 -4.34
N GLY A 249 40.98 -9.81 -3.34
CA GLY A 249 39.99 -8.85 -2.84
C GLY A 249 39.80 -7.69 -3.82
N GLY A 250 38.58 -7.16 -3.90
CA GLY A 250 38.28 -5.97 -4.69
C GLY A 250 36.78 -5.72 -4.86
N TYR A 251 36.25 -4.84 -4.03
CA TYR A 251 35.11 -3.99 -4.34
C TYR A 251 35.33 -3.28 -5.69
N PHE A 252 34.30 -3.19 -6.55
CA PHE A 252 33.86 -1.97 -7.28
C PHE A 252 33.19 -2.25 -8.65
N LEU A 253 32.17 -1.41 -8.93
CA LEU A 253 31.25 -1.28 -10.08
C LEU A 253 31.73 -1.66 -11.50
N GLU A 254 30.83 -2.25 -12.28
CA GLU A 254 30.85 -2.19 -13.76
C GLU A 254 29.40 -2.31 -14.29
N GLY A 255 28.79 -1.37 -15.02
CA GLY A 255 29.38 -0.37 -15.91
C GLY A 255 29.66 -0.99 -17.28
N ARG A 256 28.66 -1.62 -17.93
CA ARG A 256 28.86 -2.31 -19.22
C ARG A 256 29.06 -1.29 -20.35
N SER A 257 30.30 -0.86 -20.54
CA SER A 257 30.77 -0.23 -21.77
C SER A 257 31.07 -1.29 -22.82
N LEU A 258 30.55 -1.07 -24.02
CA LEU A 258 30.85 -1.83 -25.23
C LEU A 258 32.26 -1.48 -25.71
N SER A 259 33.14 -2.48 -25.81
CA SER A 259 34.41 -2.33 -26.53
C SER A 259 34.45 -3.34 -27.68
N ASN A 260 34.42 -2.80 -28.90
CA ASN A 260 34.69 -3.49 -30.15
C ASN A 260 36.12 -4.02 -30.18
N GLY A 261 36.27 -5.28 -30.58
CA GLY A 261 37.49 -5.87 -31.10
C GLY A 261 37.11 -6.67 -32.35
N SER A 262 37.38 -6.07 -33.50
CA SER A 262 37.16 -6.58 -34.84
C SER A 262 38.09 -7.73 -35.18
N ASP A 263 37.54 -8.82 -35.72
CA ASP A 263 38.19 -9.55 -36.80
C ASP A 263 37.14 -10.05 -37.80
N ASP A 264 37.56 -9.93 -39.06
CA ASP A 264 36.83 -9.90 -40.32
C ASP A 264 36.51 -11.31 -40.85
N ASN A 265 35.25 -11.56 -41.23
CA ASN A 265 34.93 -12.12 -42.54
C ASN A 265 33.42 -12.07 -42.80
N GLY A 266 33.07 -11.40 -43.89
CA GLY A 266 31.69 -11.16 -44.32
C GLY A 266 30.97 -12.42 -44.81
N HIS A 267 29.72 -12.56 -44.36
CA HIS A 267 28.58 -12.86 -45.21
C HIS A 267 27.28 -12.70 -44.42
N GLY A 268 26.33 -11.96 -44.98
CA GLY A 268 24.93 -12.03 -44.60
C GLY A 268 24.39 -10.79 -43.90
N VAL A 269 24.14 -9.72 -44.67
CA VAL A 269 23.31 -8.57 -44.28
C VAL A 269 21.82 -8.95 -44.09
N ASP A 270 21.55 -10.24 -43.87
CA ASP A 270 20.22 -10.85 -43.77
C ASP A 270 19.90 -11.29 -42.33
N ASP A 271 20.91 -11.29 -41.44
CA ASP A 271 20.75 -11.76 -40.05
C ASP A 271 20.40 -10.62 -39.06
N VAL A 272 20.75 -9.38 -39.39
CA VAL A 272 20.38 -8.20 -38.57
C VAL A 272 18.91 -7.84 -38.74
N VAL A 273 18.31 -8.12 -39.91
CA VAL A 273 16.87 -7.93 -40.14
C VAL A 273 16.07 -9.00 -39.39
N LYS A 274 16.55 -10.26 -39.36
CA LYS A 274 15.92 -11.35 -38.60
C LYS A 274 15.97 -11.15 -37.09
N GLU A 275 17.06 -10.60 -36.54
CA GLU A 275 17.13 -10.24 -35.11
C GLU A 275 16.26 -9.03 -34.75
N MET A 276 16.05 -8.08 -35.68
CA MET A 276 15.15 -6.95 -35.45
C MET A 276 13.67 -7.32 -35.62
N GLU A 277 13.37 -8.35 -36.42
CA GLU A 277 12.03 -8.93 -36.58
C GLU A 277 11.65 -9.87 -35.42
N LYS A 278 12.62 -10.41 -34.67
CA LYS A 278 12.41 -11.20 -33.44
C LYS A 278 12.05 -10.35 -32.21
N LEU A 279 12.09 -9.02 -32.33
CA LEU A 279 11.51 -8.07 -31.37
C LEU A 279 10.06 -7.70 -31.71
N SER A 280 9.43 -8.37 -32.69
CA SER A 280 7.99 -8.30 -32.86
C SER A 280 7.31 -8.92 -31.63
N VAL A 281 6.49 -8.10 -31.00
CA VAL A 281 5.71 -8.40 -29.80
C VAL A 281 4.90 -9.67 -30.03
N GLU A 282 5.38 -10.80 -29.50
CA GLU A 282 4.55 -11.99 -29.30
C GLU A 282 3.51 -11.65 -28.24
N LYS A 283 2.36 -11.23 -28.74
CA LYS A 283 1.10 -11.08 -28.02
C LYS A 283 0.61 -12.49 -27.67
N ILE A 284 1.24 -13.15 -26.70
CA ILE A 284 0.72 -14.37 -26.11
C ILE A 284 -0.51 -13.98 -25.30
N GLY A 285 -1.66 -14.19 -25.93
CA GLY A 285 -2.97 -14.04 -25.35
C GLY A 285 -3.15 -15.06 -24.23
N THR A 286 -3.16 -14.56 -23.01
CA THR A 286 -4.04 -15.08 -21.98
C THR A 286 -4.87 -13.87 -21.56
N GLU A 287 -6.12 -13.81 -22.03
CA GLU A 287 -7.09 -12.81 -21.61
C GLU A 287 -7.45 -13.06 -20.14
N ASP A 288 -6.54 -12.69 -19.25
CA ASP A 288 -6.88 -12.27 -17.91
C ASP A 288 -7.28 -10.80 -18.07
N SER A 289 -8.52 -10.47 -17.72
CA SER A 289 -9.12 -9.13 -17.67
C SER A 289 -8.47 -8.23 -16.59
N ARG A 290 -7.13 -8.22 -16.53
CA ARG A 290 -6.33 -7.29 -15.74
C ARG A 290 -6.41 -5.94 -16.43
N GLN A 291 -7.19 -5.03 -15.87
CA GLN A 291 -7.27 -3.63 -16.28
C GLN A 291 -5.87 -3.12 -16.63
N LYS A 292 -5.66 -2.77 -17.91
CA LYS A 292 -4.40 -2.21 -18.40
C LYS A 292 -4.15 -0.91 -17.64
N GLY A 293 -3.26 -0.96 -16.65
CA GLY A 293 -3.05 0.15 -15.72
C GLY A 293 -2.63 1.43 -16.44
N VAL A 294 -3.23 2.55 -16.05
CA VAL A 294 -2.84 3.88 -16.55
C VAL A 294 -1.65 4.36 -15.73
N ARG A 295 -0.49 4.56 -16.38
CA ARG A 295 0.67 5.18 -15.74
C ARG A 295 0.35 6.65 -15.47
N ILE A 296 0.35 7.04 -14.20
CA ILE A 296 0.08 8.43 -13.75
C ILE A 296 1.32 9.03 -13.09
N PRO A 297 1.50 10.35 -12.98
CA PRO A 297 2.55 10.94 -12.14
C PRO A 297 2.39 10.54 -10.65
N LEU A 298 3.46 10.06 -10.01
CA LEU A 298 3.51 9.72 -8.59
C LEU A 298 4.59 10.57 -7.89
N PRO A 299 4.32 11.86 -7.63
CA PRO A 299 5.22 12.69 -6.84
C PRO A 299 5.34 12.17 -5.41
N TRP A 300 6.37 12.62 -4.70
CA TRP A 300 6.74 12.08 -3.38
C TRP A 300 5.62 12.21 -2.34
N GLU A 301 4.79 13.25 -2.42
CA GLU A 301 3.64 13.48 -1.54
C GLU A 301 2.60 12.34 -1.61
N ILE A 302 2.45 11.70 -2.77
CA ILE A 302 1.58 10.53 -2.96
C ILE A 302 2.35 9.25 -2.65
N LEU A 303 3.59 9.16 -3.14
CA LEU A 303 4.38 7.93 -3.06
C LEU A 303 4.75 7.58 -1.61
N GLN A 304 5.10 8.57 -0.79
CA GLN A 304 5.51 8.36 0.60
C GLN A 304 4.42 7.66 1.45
N PRO A 305 3.18 8.17 1.56
CA PRO A 305 2.12 7.46 2.30
C PRO A 305 1.74 6.14 1.64
N LEU A 306 1.77 6.05 0.31
CA LEU A 306 1.50 4.80 -0.41
C LEU A 306 2.47 3.68 -0.01
N LEU A 307 3.77 3.99 0.07
CA LEU A 307 4.80 3.03 0.49
C LEU A 307 4.65 2.60 1.95
N ARG A 308 4.21 3.49 2.85
CA ARG A 308 3.88 3.13 4.25
C ARG A 308 2.74 2.13 4.30
N ILE A 309 1.68 2.38 3.52
CA ILE A 309 0.53 1.48 3.46
C ILE A 309 0.93 0.12 2.87
N ILE A 310 1.68 0.10 1.76
CA ILE A 310 2.19 -1.14 1.15
C ILE A 310 3.09 -1.89 2.14
N GLY A 311 3.96 -1.21 2.88
CA GLY A 311 4.79 -1.83 3.91
C GLY A 311 3.95 -2.52 4.99
N HIS A 312 2.86 -1.90 5.45
CA HIS A 312 1.90 -2.57 6.33
C HIS A 312 1.22 -3.76 5.65
N CYS A 313 0.73 -3.62 4.41
CA CYS A 313 0.09 -4.72 3.68
C CYS A 313 1.01 -5.95 3.55
N LEU A 314 2.30 -5.70 3.32
CA LEU A 314 3.34 -6.71 3.12
C LEU A 314 3.74 -7.42 4.43
N LEU A 315 3.98 -6.66 5.49
CA LEU A 315 4.61 -7.16 6.73
C LEU A 315 3.64 -7.27 7.91
N GLY A 316 2.41 -6.77 7.77
CA GLY A 316 1.40 -6.81 8.82
C GLY A 316 1.05 -8.25 9.21
N PRO A 317 1.08 -8.61 10.51
CA PRO A 317 0.90 -9.99 10.94
C PRO A 317 -0.51 -10.51 10.70
N LEU A 318 -1.51 -9.61 10.76
CA LEU A 318 -2.94 -9.94 10.61
C LEU A 318 -3.46 -9.85 9.17
N ASN A 319 -2.60 -9.59 8.19
CA ASN A 319 -3.03 -9.50 6.80
C ASN A 319 -3.13 -10.89 6.17
N SER A 320 -4.16 -11.11 5.35
CA SER A 320 -4.32 -12.32 4.55
C SER A 320 -3.20 -12.46 3.52
N GLN A 321 -3.01 -13.68 3.03
CA GLN A 321 -2.00 -13.96 2.02
C GLN A 321 -2.24 -13.16 0.73
N ASP A 322 -3.51 -12.97 0.33
CA ASP A 322 -3.88 -12.15 -0.83
C ASP A 322 -3.42 -10.69 -0.72
N VAL A 323 -3.53 -10.10 0.48
CA VAL A 323 -3.05 -8.73 0.73
C VAL A 323 -1.53 -8.67 0.59
N LYS A 324 -0.82 -9.66 1.13
CA LYS A 324 0.65 -9.74 1.05
C LYS A 324 1.13 -9.94 -0.38
N ASP A 325 0.46 -10.78 -1.16
CA ASP A 325 0.81 -11.04 -2.55
C ASP A 325 0.51 -9.84 -3.44
N ALA A 326 -0.64 -9.19 -3.27
CA ALA A 326 -0.95 -7.94 -3.97
C ALA A 326 0.06 -6.82 -3.63
N ALA A 327 0.46 -6.69 -2.36
CA ALA A 327 1.48 -5.74 -1.93
C ALA A 327 2.87 -6.06 -2.50
N SER A 328 3.23 -7.34 -2.56
CA SER A 328 4.50 -7.85 -3.11
C SER A 328 4.62 -7.54 -4.61
N MET A 329 3.53 -7.65 -5.36
CA MET A 329 3.46 -7.20 -6.76
C MET A 329 3.56 -5.67 -6.87
N ALA A 330 2.81 -4.94 -6.04
CA ALA A 330 2.79 -3.48 -6.06
C ALA A 330 4.15 -2.86 -5.80
N VAL A 331 4.88 -3.35 -4.79
CA VAL A 331 6.21 -2.82 -4.46
C VAL A 331 7.23 -3.07 -5.56
N ARG A 332 7.16 -4.21 -6.27
CA ARG A 332 8.04 -4.51 -7.42
C ARG A 332 7.78 -3.58 -8.59
N ARG A 333 6.51 -3.32 -8.90
CA ARG A 333 6.15 -2.35 -9.95
C ARG A 333 6.54 -0.92 -9.59
N LEU A 334 6.39 -0.54 -8.32
CA LEU A 334 6.86 0.77 -7.85
C LEU A 334 8.40 0.88 -7.85
N TYR A 335 9.14 -0.20 -7.57
CA TYR A 335 10.60 -0.25 -7.69
C TYR A 335 11.05 -0.07 -9.14
N ALA A 336 10.45 -0.84 -10.04
CA ALA A 336 10.63 -0.74 -11.48
C ALA A 336 10.44 0.70 -11.95
N ARG A 337 9.32 1.31 -11.56
CA ARG A 337 9.04 2.70 -11.85
C ARG A 337 10.06 3.66 -11.26
N GLY A 338 10.39 3.55 -9.98
CA GLY A 338 11.38 4.41 -9.32
C GLY A 338 12.73 4.36 -10.02
N SER A 339 13.09 3.19 -10.56
CA SER A 339 14.29 3.00 -11.38
C SER A 339 14.20 3.72 -12.73
N HIS A 340 13.05 3.65 -13.41
CA HIS A 340 12.82 4.38 -14.65
C HIS A 340 12.75 5.91 -14.47
N ASP A 341 12.13 6.37 -13.39
CA ASP A 341 11.98 7.79 -13.06
C ASP A 341 13.25 8.36 -12.38
N LEU A 342 14.28 7.54 -12.15
CA LEU A 342 15.52 7.88 -11.44
C LEU A 342 15.29 8.58 -10.09
N ALA A 343 14.28 8.11 -9.34
CA ALA A 343 13.87 8.70 -8.06
C ALA A 343 14.55 7.96 -6.89
N PRO A 344 15.64 8.49 -6.29
CA PRO A 344 16.47 7.74 -5.35
C PRO A 344 15.72 7.34 -4.07
N GLN A 345 14.83 8.20 -3.57
CA GLN A 345 14.01 7.89 -2.38
C GLN A 345 13.04 6.74 -2.65
N ALA A 346 12.46 6.69 -3.85
CA ALA A 346 11.57 5.61 -4.28
C ALA A 346 12.33 4.29 -4.42
N ILE A 347 13.49 4.31 -5.08
CA ILE A 347 14.34 3.13 -5.28
C ILE A 347 14.77 2.55 -3.93
N LEU A 348 15.26 3.39 -3.02
CA LEU A 348 15.72 2.95 -1.71
C LEU A 348 14.58 2.32 -0.90
N ALA A 349 13.44 3.02 -0.77
CA ALA A 349 12.32 2.54 0.03
C ALA A 349 11.72 1.24 -0.52
N THR A 350 11.51 1.15 -1.84
CA THR A 350 10.92 -0.04 -2.47
C THR A 350 11.88 -1.23 -2.45
N ARG A 351 13.18 -1.03 -2.70
CA ARG A 351 14.19 -2.10 -2.57
C ARG A 351 14.26 -2.64 -1.16
N SER A 352 14.26 -1.78 -0.14
CA SER A 352 14.22 -2.20 1.26
C SER A 352 12.99 -3.05 1.59
N LEU A 353 11.81 -2.64 1.11
CA LEU A 353 10.57 -3.42 1.32
C LEU A 353 10.61 -4.78 0.60
N ILE A 354 11.12 -4.85 -0.63
CA ILE A 354 11.28 -6.12 -1.37
C ILE A 354 12.20 -7.08 -0.61
N LEU A 355 13.33 -6.58 -0.11
CA LEU A 355 14.28 -7.41 0.66
C LEU A 355 13.68 -7.88 2.00
N LEU A 356 12.84 -7.08 2.64
CA LEU A 356 12.12 -7.48 3.85
C LEU A 356 11.06 -8.55 3.55
N ASP A 357 10.30 -8.41 2.46
CA ASP A 357 9.32 -9.43 2.01
C ASP A 357 9.99 -10.77 1.72
N LYS A 358 11.10 -10.76 0.98
CA LYS A 358 11.89 -11.97 0.71
C LYS A 358 12.27 -12.70 1.99
N ARG A 359 12.93 -11.99 2.91
CA ARG A 359 13.36 -12.57 4.19
C ARG A 359 12.18 -13.06 5.04
N ALA A 360 11.06 -12.33 5.05
CA ALA A 360 9.86 -12.74 5.77
C ALA A 360 9.27 -14.03 5.19
N ARG A 361 9.24 -14.17 3.85
CA ARG A 361 8.77 -15.37 3.16
C ARG A 361 9.72 -16.55 3.35
N GLU A 362 11.04 -16.32 3.30
CA GLU A 362 12.06 -17.34 3.61
C GLU A 362 11.93 -17.84 5.04
N ALA A 363 11.79 -16.95 6.02
CA ALA A 363 11.55 -17.31 7.41
C ALA A 363 10.25 -18.12 7.57
N ALA A 364 9.15 -17.70 6.92
CA ALA A 364 7.89 -18.44 6.95
C ALA A 364 8.01 -19.85 6.33
N LYS A 365 8.72 -19.97 5.20
CA LYS A 365 9.01 -21.28 4.57
C LYS A 365 9.86 -22.17 5.47
N ALA A 366 10.91 -21.63 6.10
CA ALA A 366 11.75 -22.37 7.03
C ALA A 366 10.93 -22.89 8.23
N THR A 367 10.06 -22.05 8.82
CA THR A 367 9.16 -22.48 9.91
C THR A 367 8.18 -23.57 9.48
N ALA A 368 7.65 -23.50 8.25
CA ALA A 368 6.75 -24.52 7.71
C ALA A 368 7.47 -25.87 7.53
N VAL A 369 8.69 -25.88 7.00
CA VAL A 369 9.50 -27.10 6.85
C VAL A 369 9.81 -27.73 8.20
N THR A 370 10.16 -26.93 9.23
CA THR A 370 10.40 -27.45 10.58
C THR A 370 9.15 -28.04 11.22
N ALA A 371 7.95 -27.46 10.97
CA ALA A 371 6.70 -27.97 11.49
C ALA A 371 6.29 -29.30 10.82
N VAL A 372 6.50 -29.42 9.50
CA VAL A 372 6.24 -30.67 8.75
C VAL A 372 7.15 -31.79 9.26
N ASN A 373 8.45 -31.52 9.43
CA ASN A 373 9.40 -32.52 9.93
C ASN A 373 9.10 -32.96 11.38
N ALA A 374 8.66 -32.04 12.24
CA ALA A 374 8.23 -32.36 13.61
C ALA A 374 6.94 -33.21 13.65
N SER A 375 6.04 -33.05 12.66
CA SER A 375 4.81 -33.85 12.56
C SER A 375 5.04 -35.25 12.01
N SER A 376 6.08 -35.46 11.18
CA SER A 376 6.45 -36.79 10.67
C SER A 376 7.19 -37.66 11.69
N ASP A 377 7.76 -37.07 12.74
CA ASP A 377 8.48 -37.79 13.81
C ASP A 377 7.56 -38.31 14.94
N GLY A 378 6.24 -38.26 14.77
CA GLY A 378 5.24 -38.69 15.75
C GLY A 378 5.17 -40.20 16.07
N ASN A 379 6.12 -41.03 15.59
CA ASN A 379 6.05 -42.49 15.72
C ASN A 379 7.24 -43.14 16.46
N THR A 380 7.86 -42.43 17.42
CA THR A 380 8.78 -43.07 18.39
C THR A 380 8.35 -42.81 19.83
N PRO A 381 8.10 -43.86 20.65
CA PRO A 381 7.79 -43.69 22.07
C PRO A 381 9.07 -43.34 22.82
N SER A 382 9.36 -42.06 22.98
CA SER A 382 10.46 -41.62 23.85
C SER A 382 9.97 -41.62 25.31
N LYS A 383 10.57 -42.51 26.11
CA LYS A 383 10.36 -42.63 27.56
C LYS A 383 10.49 -41.27 28.24
N ALA A 384 9.55 -40.97 29.15
CA ALA A 384 9.60 -39.81 30.03
C ALA A 384 10.93 -39.77 30.79
N LYS A 385 11.74 -38.74 30.52
CA LYS A 385 12.92 -38.41 31.33
C LYS A 385 12.45 -37.57 32.52
N LYS A 386 12.65 -38.07 33.74
CA LYS A 386 12.32 -37.37 35.00
C LYS A 386 12.93 -35.95 35.03
N PRO A 387 12.23 -34.96 35.59
CA PRO A 387 12.82 -33.64 35.81
C PRO A 387 13.85 -33.71 36.95
N GLU A 388 15.08 -33.30 36.68
CA GLU A 388 16.07 -33.01 37.72
C GLU A 388 15.68 -31.70 38.41
N MET A 389 15.23 -31.78 39.66
CA MET A 389 15.14 -30.63 40.55
C MET A 389 16.56 -30.19 40.93
N LEU A 390 17.02 -29.06 40.39
CA LEU A 390 18.13 -28.32 40.95
C LEU A 390 17.65 -27.54 42.17
N LEU A 391 17.88 -28.11 43.35
CA LEU A 391 17.82 -27.40 44.63
C LEU A 391 18.99 -26.41 44.68
N VAL A 392 18.69 -25.12 44.55
CA VAL A 392 19.59 -24.03 44.92
C VAL A 392 19.67 -24.01 46.44
N SER A 393 20.84 -24.33 47.00
CA SER A 393 21.15 -24.04 48.40
C SER A 393 21.67 -22.61 48.54
N LYS A 394 21.34 -22.06 49.72
CA LYS A 394 21.33 -20.66 50.13
C LYS A 394 22.70 -20.01 50.21
#